data_AF-A0A538FFM3-F1
#
_entry.id   AF-A0A538FFM3-F1
#
_cell.length_a   1.000
_cell.length_b   1.000
_cell.length_c   1.000
_cell.angle_alpha   90.00
_cell.angle_beta   90.00
_cell.angle_gamma   90.00
#
_symmetry.space_group_name_H-M   'P 1'
#
loop_
_entity.id
_entity.type
_entity.pdbx_description
1 polymer ?
#
loop_
_entity_poly.entity_id
_entity_poly.type
_entity_poly.pdbx_seq_one_letter_code
_entity_poly.pdbx_strand_id
1 'polypeptide(L)'
;MLAQQIKRLASQSLIYGFGGLISRFLSVLLLPLYTSYLHGRDYGRVETLTALSAVLVVVLRLGISSAFFRYYFDSPELEHRVRVVRTSFWFTMGSATLGLAAGW
;
A
#
# COMPACT_ATOMS: atom_id res chain seq x y z
N MET A 1 -4.62 -23.00 23.78
CA MET A 1 -3.87 -22.91 22.51
C MET A 1 -4.70 -22.25 21.40
N LEU A 2 -5.91 -22.72 21.06
CA LEU A 2 -6.78 -22.11 20.04
C LEU A 2 -7.23 -20.67 20.37
N ALA A 3 -7.66 -20.40 21.60
CA ALA A 3 -8.09 -19.06 22.01
C ALA A 3 -6.99 -17.99 21.83
N GLN A 4 -5.72 -18.37 22.00
CA GLN A 4 -4.58 -17.47 21.85
C GLN A 4 -4.26 -17.20 20.38
N GLN A 5 -4.47 -18.18 19.50
CA GLN A 5 -4.38 -17.99 18.05
C GLN A 5 -5.52 -17.12 17.50
N ILE A 6 -6.76 -17.32 17.97
CA ILE A 6 -7.90 -16.47 17.59
C ILE A 6 -7.67 -15.03 18.04
N LYS A 7 -7.19 -14.81 19.27
CA LYS A 7 -6.85 -13.47 19.76
C LYS A 7 -5.74 -12.82 18.93
N ARG A 8 -4.72 -13.58 18.53
CA ARG A 8 -3.63 -13.10 17.68
C ARG A 8 -4.11 -12.74 16.27
N LEU A 9 -4.97 -13.58 15.69
CA LEU A 9 -5.58 -13.35 14.38
C LEU A 9 -6.50 -12.14 14.40
N ALA A 10 -7.36 -12.01 15.42
CA ALA A 10 -8.23 -10.85 15.59
C ALA A 10 -7.44 -9.54 15.75
N SER A 11 -6.34 -9.58 16.53
CA SER A 11 -5.47 -8.41 16.71
C SER A 11 -4.78 -8.01 15.40
N GLN A 12 -4.26 -8.98 14.64
CA GLN A 12 -3.67 -8.70 13.33
C GLN A 12 -4.73 -8.20 12.33
N SER A 13 -5.89 -8.84 12.23
CA SER A 13 -6.98 -8.40 11.34
C SER A 13 -7.52 -7.02 11.70
N LEU A 14 -7.59 -6.67 12.99
CA LEU A 14 -7.91 -5.31 13.42
C LEU A 14 -6.81 -4.35 12.99
N ILE A 15 -5.55 -4.60 13.27
CA ILE A 15 -4.47 -3.65 12.91
C ILE A 15 -4.38 -3.45 11.40
N TYR A 16 -4.43 -4.53 10.60
CA TYR A 16 -4.36 -4.46 9.14
C TYR A 16 -5.65 -3.96 8.50
N GLY A 17 -6.82 -4.30 9.04
CA GLY A 17 -8.13 -3.93 8.49
C GLY A 17 -8.62 -2.55 8.92
N PHE A 18 -8.31 -2.12 10.15
CA PHE A 18 -8.80 -0.87 10.73
C PHE A 18 -8.26 0.37 9.98
N GLY A 19 -7.03 0.32 9.47
CA GLY A 19 -6.49 1.39 8.62
C GLY A 19 -7.29 1.58 7.32
N GLY A 20 -7.62 0.48 6.62
CA GLY A 20 -8.44 0.51 5.42
C GLY A 20 -9.89 0.90 5.71
N LEU A 21 -10.43 0.45 6.85
CA LEU A 21 -11.77 0.78 7.30
C LEU A 21 -11.91 2.27 7.62
N ILE A 22 -10.94 2.84 8.34
CA ILE A 22 -10.87 4.28 8.64
C ILE A 22 -10.77 5.09 7.36
N SER A 23 -9.90 4.68 6.42
CA SER A 23 -9.76 5.38 5.14
C SER A 23 -11.08 5.42 4.37
N ARG A 24 -11.81 4.29 4.32
CA ARG A 24 -13.14 4.24 3.68
C ARG A 24 -14.19 5.06 4.43
N PHE A 25 -14.18 5.00 5.76
CA PHE A 25 -15.10 5.77 6.59
C PHE A 25 -14.89 7.28 6.39
N LEU A 26 -13.63 7.73 6.34
CA LEU A 26 -13.28 9.10 6.00
C LEU A 26 -13.72 9.47 4.58
N SER A 27 -13.54 8.59 3.59
CA SER A 27 -14.03 8.83 2.23
C SER A 27 -15.55 9.02 2.17
N VAL A 28 -16.32 8.22 2.92
CA VAL A 28 -17.79 8.35 3.00
C VAL A 28 -18.20 9.60 3.77
N LEU A 29 -17.46 9.99 4.80
CA LEU A 29 -17.72 11.22 5.56
C LEU A 29 -17.37 12.49 4.75
N LEU A 30 -16.32 12.42 3.92
CA LEU A 30 -15.93 13.50 3.03
C LEU A 30 -16.82 13.58 1.78
N LEU A 31 -17.58 12.54 1.48
CA LEU A 31 -18.52 12.48 0.35
C LEU A 31 -19.53 13.65 0.35
N PRO A 32 -20.26 13.96 1.45
CA PRO A 32 -21.13 15.14 1.53
C PRO A 32 -20.38 16.48 1.45
N LEU A 33 -19.12 16.53 1.90
CA LEU A 33 -18.28 17.73 1.78
C LEU A 33 -17.83 17.95 0.32
N TYR A 34 -17.45 16.87 -0.38
CA TYR A 34 -17.06 16.91 -1.78
C TYR A 34 -18.25 17.21 -2.68
N THR A 35 -19.42 16.65 -2.42
CA THR A 35 -20.63 16.94 -3.21
C THR A 35 -21.21 18.32 -2.95
N SER A 36 -20.93 18.97 -1.82
CA SER A 36 -21.35 20.37 -1.59
C SER A 36 -20.45 21.39 -2.28
N TYR A 37 -19.17 21.08 -2.52
CA TYR A 37 -18.20 22.02 -3.09
C TYR A 37 -17.79 21.73 -4.54
N LEU A 38 -17.93 20.49 -5.05
CA LEU A 38 -17.58 20.12 -6.41
C LEU A 38 -18.81 19.73 -7.25
N HIS A 39 -18.90 20.26 -8.47
CA HIS A 39 -19.81 19.75 -9.49
C HIS A 39 -19.51 18.26 -9.74
N GLY A 40 -20.52 17.39 -9.73
CA GLY A 40 -20.35 15.92 -9.79
C GLY A 40 -19.52 15.34 -10.95
N ARG A 41 -19.21 16.15 -11.97
CA ARG A 41 -18.32 15.79 -13.10
C ARG A 41 -16.84 15.71 -12.71
N ASP A 42 -16.39 16.51 -11.76
CA ASP A 42 -14.97 16.54 -11.36
C ASP A 42 -14.64 15.45 -10.33
N TYR A 43 -15.65 15.02 -9.55
CA TYR A 43 -15.52 13.89 -8.63
C TYR A 43 -15.21 12.58 -9.37
N GLY A 44 -15.90 12.30 -10.48
CA GLY A 44 -15.65 11.10 -11.30
C GLY A 44 -14.24 11.07 -11.91
N ARG A 45 -13.62 12.23 -12.20
CA ARG A 45 -12.24 12.32 -12.69
C ARG A 45 -11.23 12.01 -11.60
N VAL A 46 -11.43 12.55 -10.39
CA VAL A 46 -10.55 12.27 -9.25
C VAL A 46 -10.64 10.80 -8.83
N GLU A 47 -11.85 10.23 -8.82
CA GLU A 47 -12.04 8.82 -8.48
C GLU A 47 -11.36 7.90 -9.49
N THR A 48 -11.53 8.15 -10.79
CA THR A 48 -10.86 7.37 -11.85
C THR A 48 -9.34 7.49 -11.79
N LEU A 49 -8.79 8.69 -11.55
CA LEU A 49 -7.35 8.88 -11.33
C LEU A 49 -6.85 8.16 -10.08
N THR A 50 -7.62 8.16 -9.00
CA THR A 50 -7.28 7.45 -7.76
C THR A 50 -7.27 5.94 -7.97
N ALA A 51 -8.30 5.40 -8.64
CA ALA A 51 -8.39 3.98 -8.96
C ALA A 51 -7.24 3.55 -9.89
N LEU A 52 -6.96 4.34 -10.93
CA LEU A 52 -5.83 4.10 -11.84
C LEU A 52 -4.49 4.13 -11.10
N SER A 53 -4.29 5.11 -10.22
CA SER A 53 -3.10 5.22 -9.38
C SER A 53 -2.94 4.02 -8.46
N ALA A 54 -4.04 3.52 -7.86
CA ALA A 54 -4.00 2.33 -7.02
C ALA A 54 -3.52 1.10 -7.80
N VAL A 55 -4.02 0.90 -9.03
CA VAL A 55 -3.58 -0.19 -9.92
C VAL A 55 -2.10 -0.01 -10.31
N LEU A 56 -1.69 1.18 -10.71
CA LEU A 56 -0.31 1.52 -11.02
C LEU A 56 0.64 1.23 -9.86
N VAL A 57 0.27 1.58 -8.63
CA VAL A 57 1.07 1.30 -7.43
C VAL A 57 1.23 -0.20 -7.21
N VAL A 58 0.17 -1.00 -7.42
CA VAL A 58 0.25 -2.47 -7.31
C VAL A 58 1.22 -3.04 -8.33
N VAL A 59 1.12 -2.60 -9.59
CA VAL A 59 2.00 -3.04 -10.67
C VAL A 59 3.44 -2.60 -10.41
N LEU A 60 3.69 -1.33 -10.10
CA LEU A 60 5.04 -0.79 -9.88
C LEU A 60 5.74 -1.39 -8.66
N ARG A 61 4.99 -1.75 -7.61
CA ARG A 61 5.57 -2.41 -6.44
C ARG A 61 6.00 -3.84 -6.74
N LEU A 62 5.46 -4.53 -7.76
CA LEU A 62 5.76 -5.92 -8.13
C LEU A 62 5.92 -6.89 -6.92
N GLY A 63 5.19 -6.66 -5.83
CA GLY A 63 5.30 -7.46 -4.61
C GLY A 63 6.64 -7.35 -3.85
N ILE A 64 7.44 -6.31 -4.08
CA ILE A 64 8.77 -6.12 -3.48
C ILE A 64 8.74 -6.20 -1.95
N SER A 65 7.67 -5.73 -1.30
CA SER A 65 7.53 -5.85 0.16
C SER A 65 7.51 -7.31 0.62
N SER A 66 6.81 -8.19 -0.09
CA SER A 66 6.74 -9.63 0.22
C SER A 66 8.08 -10.32 -0.03
N ALA A 67 8.70 -10.02 -1.19
CA ALA A 67 10.02 -10.55 -1.54
C ALA A 67 11.08 -10.10 -0.53
N PHE A 68 11.09 -8.82 -0.14
CA PHE A 68 12.01 -8.28 0.85
C PHE A 68 11.91 -9.01 2.19
N PHE A 69 10.70 -9.17 2.74
CA PHE A 69 10.53 -9.90 4.00
C PHE A 69 10.98 -11.36 3.89
N ARG A 70 10.70 -12.03 2.76
CA ARG A 70 11.13 -13.41 2.56
C ARG A 70 12.66 -13.54 2.49
N TYR A 71 13.33 -12.76 1.64
CA TYR A 71 14.79 -12.85 1.44
C TYR A 71 15.61 -12.26 2.59
N TYR A 72 15.09 -11.26 3.31
CA TYR A 72 15.78 -10.69 4.46
C TYR A 72 15.91 -11.68 5.63
N PHE A 73 14.91 -12.55 5.81
CA PHE A 73 14.89 -13.57 6.86
C PHE A 73 15.41 -14.94 6.40
N ASP A 74 15.76 -15.10 5.12
CA ASP A 74 16.24 -16.37 4.54
C ASP A 74 17.65 -16.75 5.00
N SER A 75 18.46 -15.78 5.43
CA SER A 75 19.81 -16.04 5.94
C SER A 75 20.19 -15.14 7.13
N PRO A 76 20.95 -15.68 8.11
CA PRO A 76 21.45 -14.92 9.26
C PRO A 76 22.68 -14.05 8.93
N GLU A 77 23.39 -14.29 7.81
CA GLU A 77 24.54 -13.47 7.40
C GLU A 77 24.18 -11.98 7.22
N LEU A 78 24.97 -11.12 7.87
CA LEU A 78 24.82 -9.66 7.77
C LEU A 78 25.04 -9.16 6.33
N GLU A 79 26.02 -9.73 5.62
CA GLU A 79 26.33 -9.35 4.23
C GLU A 79 25.17 -9.65 3.27
N HIS A 80 24.46 -10.77 3.48
CA HIS A 80 23.29 -11.13 2.69
C HIS A 80 22.15 -10.14 2.92
N ARG A 81 21.88 -9.78 4.18
CA ARG A 81 20.85 -8.79 4.55
C ARG A 81 21.12 -7.42 3.95
N VAL A 82 22.37 -6.93 4.04
CA VAL A 82 22.75 -5.64 3.43
C VAL A 82 22.56 -5.67 1.91
N ARG A 83 22.89 -6.79 1.25
CA ARG A 83 22.67 -6.95 -0.19
C ARG A 83 21.19 -6.89 -0.55
N VAL A 84 20.33 -7.61 0.18
CA VAL A 84 18.86 -7.61 -0.03
C VAL A 84 18.27 -6.22 0.20
N VAL A 85 18.68 -5.52 1.26
CA VAL A 85 18.24 -4.14 1.52
C VAL A 85 18.63 -3.22 0.37
N ARG A 86 19.88 -3.30 -0.10
CA ARG A 86 20.37 -2.44 -1.19
C ARG A 86 19.64 -2.71 -2.50
N THR A 87 19.42 -3.97 -2.87
CA THR A 87 18.70 -4.31 -4.11
C THR A 87 17.23 -3.93 -4.05
N SER A 88 16.55 -4.19 -2.93
CA SER A 88 15.15 -3.76 -2.73
C SER A 88 15.00 -2.23 -2.69
N PHE A 89 15.98 -1.52 -2.12
CA PHE A 89 16.00 -0.05 -2.10
C PHE A 89 16.11 0.52 -3.52
N TRP A 90 17.11 0.08 -4.29
CA TRP A 90 17.29 0.56 -5.68
C TRP A 90 16.10 0.20 -6.57
N PHE A 91 15.53 -1.00 -6.39
CA PHE A 91 14.32 -1.39 -7.09
C PHE A 91 13.14 -0.45 -6.77
N THR A 92 12.90 -0.19 -5.48
CA THR A 92 11.82 0.71 -5.03
C THR A 92 12.03 2.13 -5.55
N MET A 93 13.28 2.61 -5.55
CA MET A 93 13.60 3.94 -6.05
C MET A 93 13.38 4.04 -7.57
N GLY A 94 13.80 3.02 -8.32
CA GLY A 94 13.58 2.93 -9.77
C GLY A 94 12.10 2.86 -10.12
N SER A 95 11.32 2.03 -9.44
CA SER A 95 9.88 1.91 -9.68
C SER A 95 9.11 3.17 -9.28
N ALA A 96 9.49 3.84 -8.19
CA ALA A 96 8.91 5.13 -7.80
C ALA A 96 9.22 6.23 -8.82
N THR A 97 10.46 6.29 -9.31
CA THR A 97 10.88 7.28 -10.33
C THR A 97 10.12 7.07 -11.64
N LEU A 98 9.96 5.81 -12.09
CA LEU A 98 9.15 5.46 -13.26
C LEU A 98 7.67 5.84 -13.06
N GLY A 99 7.12 5.61 -11.87
CA GLY A 99 5.76 5.99 -11.53
C GLY A 99 5.53 7.51 -11.58
N LEU A 100 6.48 8.29 -11.06
CA LEU A 100 6.42 9.76 -11.13
C LEU A 100 6.55 10.26 -12.57
N ALA A 101 7.46 9.68 -13.36
CA ALA A 101 7.65 10.05 -14.77
C ALA A 101 6.44 9.68 -15.65
N ALA A 102 5.74 8.59 -15.34
CA ALA A 102 4.52 8.19 -16.05
C ALA A 102 3.27 8.98 -15.60
N GLY A 103 3.32 9.60 -14.43
CA GLY A 103 2.23 10.41 -13.86
C GLY A 103 2.34 11.91 -14.12
N TRP A 104 3.44 12.38 -14.73
CA TRP A 104 3.64 13.77 -15.16
C TRP A 104 3.29 13.94 -16.65
#